data_AF-A0A4S2H1E7-F1
#
_entry.id   AF-A0A4S2H1E7-F1
#
_cell.length_a   1.000
_cell.length_b   1.000
_cell.length_c   1.000
_cell.angle_alpha   90.00
_cell.angle_beta   90.00
_cell.angle_gamma   90.00
#
_symmetry.space_group_name_H-M   'P 1'
#
loop_
_entity.id
_entity.type
_entity.pdbx_description
1 polymer ?
#
loop_
_entity_poly.entity_id
_entity_poly.type
_entity_poly.pdbx_seq_one_letter_code
_entity_poly.pdbx_strand_id
1 'polypeptide(L)'
;MSIDIKGEVADGFGAVADAFAKNFEETDELGANFALVKDGEVLVDIHAGFADRRKSREWSADTIVPVFSTGKAITALVMAWLVDRGRIAYHTPIAEVWEDFGQHGKGGVTLAQALSHQAGVPGITSEMDPADWFDRETMEKRVAAQEPLWEPGEGSGYHPITFGVIADAVARRVDEKGRSVGEILKETIAGPRGIDFMIGVPESEHERAAEHVLPPRPPRLGSINEAKTAAFLKPWSSPGRRGTAAWRSAELPAANGHGTAGALANLMSAFASRGELMGEDFISPGTIVRAMEEQTSGQDRVLPFDLAYGCGVMINRDSGHYGPEPRAVGHYGFGGSCAFADPVRGVSGAYVMNRQREVLVGDARAMRLIEAAYRCL
;
A
#
# COMPACT_ATOMS: atom_id res chain seq x y z
N MET A 1 17.62 -28.13 4.50
CA MET A 1 18.11 -27.95 3.12
C MET A 1 18.23 -26.45 2.92
N SER A 2 19.37 -25.95 2.45
CA SER A 2 19.54 -24.53 2.14
C SER A 2 18.55 -24.13 1.05
N ILE A 3 17.86 -23.01 1.24
CA ILE A 3 16.97 -22.45 0.21
C ILE A 3 17.81 -21.92 -0.97
N ASP A 4 17.36 -22.16 -2.19
CA ASP A 4 17.98 -21.59 -3.40
C ASP A 4 17.52 -20.14 -3.57
N ILE A 5 18.41 -19.19 -3.28
CA ILE A 5 18.15 -17.74 -3.40
C ILE A 5 18.67 -17.27 -4.76
N LYS A 6 17.80 -16.64 -5.53
CA LYS A 6 18.09 -16.07 -6.85
C LYS A 6 18.01 -14.55 -6.80
N GLY A 7 18.64 -13.88 -7.75
CA GLY A 7 18.68 -12.43 -7.86
C GLY A 7 20.04 -11.84 -7.52
N GLU A 8 20.06 -10.56 -7.16
CA GLU A 8 21.28 -9.77 -6.98
C GLU A 8 21.41 -9.25 -5.54
N VAL A 9 22.65 -9.28 -5.04
CA VAL A 9 23.04 -8.75 -3.73
C VAL A 9 24.37 -8.03 -3.93
N ALA A 10 24.39 -6.72 -3.71
CA ALA A 10 25.61 -5.92 -3.80
C ALA A 10 26.64 -6.34 -2.74
N ASP A 11 27.92 -6.08 -3.04
CA ASP A 11 29.01 -6.32 -2.10
C ASP A 11 28.75 -5.60 -0.77
N GLY A 12 28.93 -6.32 0.35
CA GLY A 12 28.63 -5.83 1.70
C GLY A 12 27.20 -6.08 2.19
N PHE A 13 26.26 -6.47 1.32
CA PHE A 13 24.87 -6.76 1.68
C PHE A 13 24.56 -8.26 1.91
N GLY A 14 25.60 -9.11 2.03
CA GLY A 14 25.44 -10.55 2.25
C GLY A 14 24.58 -10.91 3.47
N ALA A 15 24.61 -10.08 4.53
CA ALA A 15 23.78 -10.29 5.72
C ALA A 15 22.26 -10.22 5.43
N VAL A 16 21.85 -9.54 4.35
CA VAL A 16 20.46 -9.50 3.89
C VAL A 16 20.06 -10.84 3.29
N ALA A 17 20.92 -11.46 2.49
CA ALA A 17 20.68 -12.79 1.94
C ALA A 17 20.60 -13.85 3.05
N ASP A 18 21.46 -13.76 4.06
CA ASP A 18 21.40 -14.65 5.24
C ASP A 18 20.08 -14.48 6.01
N ALA A 19 19.65 -13.23 6.22
CA ALA A 19 18.36 -12.92 6.84
C ALA A 19 17.17 -13.45 6.03
N PHE A 20 17.25 -13.37 4.70
CA PHE A 20 16.25 -13.90 3.78
C PHE A 20 16.19 -15.42 3.85
N ALA A 21 17.33 -16.11 3.82
CA ALA A 21 17.40 -17.57 3.99
C ALA A 21 16.75 -18.00 5.32
N LYS A 22 17.05 -17.28 6.40
CA LYS A 22 16.50 -17.54 7.74
C LYS A 22 14.97 -17.43 7.79
N ASN A 23 14.34 -16.60 6.94
CA ASN A 23 12.87 -16.57 6.85
C ASN A 23 12.31 -17.90 6.35
N PHE A 24 12.95 -18.55 5.38
CA PHE A 24 12.53 -19.88 4.90
C PHE A 24 12.76 -20.98 5.94
N GLU A 25 13.85 -20.89 6.69
CA GLU A 25 14.19 -21.89 7.71
C GLU A 25 13.29 -21.82 8.95
N GLU A 26 13.01 -20.61 9.45
CA GLU A 26 12.36 -20.43 10.74
C GLU A 26 10.87 -20.14 10.65
N THR A 27 10.41 -19.62 9.51
CA THR A 27 9.05 -19.09 9.41
C THR A 27 8.19 -19.81 8.40
N ASP A 28 8.59 -20.96 7.85
CA ASP A 28 7.82 -21.73 6.86
C ASP A 28 7.36 -20.85 5.69
N GLU A 29 8.28 -20.09 5.07
CA GLU A 29 7.97 -19.32 3.87
C GLU A 29 7.57 -20.24 2.70
N LEU A 30 6.65 -19.77 1.86
CA LEU A 30 6.32 -20.47 0.61
C LEU A 30 7.14 -19.91 -0.54
N GLY A 31 7.02 -18.61 -0.78
CA GLY A 31 7.82 -17.85 -1.73
C GLY A 31 7.75 -16.37 -1.39
N ALA A 32 8.86 -15.69 -1.64
CA ALA A 32 9.02 -14.28 -1.30
C ALA A 32 10.01 -13.59 -2.24
N ASN A 33 9.95 -12.26 -2.24
CA ASN A 33 10.90 -11.38 -2.90
C ASN A 33 11.15 -10.16 -1.99
N PHE A 34 12.42 -9.77 -1.86
CA PHE A 34 12.85 -8.58 -1.12
C PHE A 34 13.74 -7.73 -2.02
N ALA A 35 13.49 -6.42 -2.02
CA ALA A 35 14.32 -5.46 -2.74
C ALA A 35 14.67 -4.27 -1.87
N LEU A 36 15.86 -3.72 -2.11
CA LEU A 36 16.42 -2.53 -1.47
C LEU A 36 17.09 -1.65 -2.53
N VAL A 37 16.72 -0.38 -2.55
CA VAL A 37 17.24 0.64 -3.45
C VAL A 37 17.83 1.75 -2.60
N LYS A 38 18.97 2.31 -3.01
CA LYS A 38 19.56 3.50 -2.39
C LYS A 38 19.94 4.50 -3.48
N ASP A 39 19.43 5.72 -3.37
CA ASP A 39 19.73 6.81 -4.31
C ASP A 39 19.53 6.41 -5.78
N GLY A 40 18.50 5.59 -6.05
CA GLY A 40 18.16 5.06 -7.38
C GLY A 40 18.92 3.80 -7.81
N GLU A 41 19.90 3.33 -7.03
CA GLU A 41 20.67 2.11 -7.30
C GLU A 41 20.07 0.90 -6.56
N VAL A 42 19.85 -0.21 -7.27
CA VAL A 42 19.39 -1.48 -6.67
C VAL A 42 20.56 -2.13 -5.94
N LEU A 43 20.48 -2.23 -4.62
CA LEU A 43 21.51 -2.88 -3.80
C LEU A 43 21.18 -4.35 -3.52
N VAL A 44 19.89 -4.67 -3.42
CA VAL A 44 19.41 -6.04 -3.23
C VAL A 44 18.13 -6.19 -4.04
N ASP A 45 18.01 -7.26 -4.81
CA ASP A 45 16.73 -7.76 -5.33
C ASP A 45 16.81 -9.29 -5.41
N ILE A 46 16.27 -9.94 -4.39
CA ILE A 46 16.37 -11.39 -4.20
C ILE A 46 15.01 -12.04 -4.07
N HIS A 47 14.88 -13.26 -4.58
CA HIS A 47 13.67 -14.05 -4.48
C HIS A 47 13.99 -15.54 -4.33
N ALA A 48 13.05 -16.27 -3.73
CA ALA A 48 13.17 -17.71 -3.55
C ALA A 48 11.80 -18.36 -3.30
N GLY A 49 11.79 -19.69 -3.36
CA GLY A 49 10.62 -20.50 -3.03
C GLY A 49 9.69 -20.69 -4.22
N PHE A 50 8.38 -20.73 -3.95
CA PHE A 50 7.37 -21.13 -4.93
C PHE A 50 6.26 -20.11 -5.06
N ALA A 51 5.79 -19.91 -6.29
CA ALA A 51 4.67 -19.04 -6.61
C ALA A 51 3.30 -19.72 -6.37
N ASP A 52 3.24 -21.03 -6.19
CA ASP A 52 2.00 -21.80 -6.03
C ASP A 52 2.00 -22.71 -4.79
N ARG A 53 0.81 -23.06 -4.29
CA ARG A 53 0.67 -23.87 -3.06
C ARG A 53 1.16 -25.31 -3.22
N ARG A 54 1.12 -25.84 -4.45
CA ARG A 54 1.59 -27.20 -4.76
C ARG A 54 3.10 -27.28 -4.90
N LYS A 55 3.81 -26.14 -4.85
CA LYS A 55 5.26 -26.05 -5.05
C LYS A 55 5.67 -26.63 -6.40
N SER A 56 4.87 -26.35 -7.43
CA SER A 56 5.10 -26.82 -8.81
C SER A 56 5.68 -25.73 -9.72
N ARG A 57 5.57 -24.47 -9.30
CA ARG A 57 6.12 -23.30 -9.98
C ARG A 57 7.03 -22.54 -9.03
N GLU A 58 8.31 -22.51 -9.35
CA GLU A 58 9.28 -21.70 -8.61
C GLU A 58 8.92 -20.21 -8.71
N TRP A 59 9.27 -19.46 -7.67
CA TRP A 59 9.24 -18.01 -7.72
C TRP A 59 10.32 -17.52 -8.69
N SER A 60 9.96 -16.56 -9.53
CA SER A 60 10.81 -15.92 -10.53
C SER A 60 10.83 -14.40 -10.35
N ALA A 61 11.76 -13.72 -11.02
CA ALA A 61 11.88 -12.26 -10.97
C ALA A 61 10.62 -11.50 -11.45
N ASP A 62 9.78 -12.13 -12.28
CA ASP A 62 8.53 -11.59 -12.82
C ASP A 62 7.27 -12.07 -12.08
N THR A 63 7.43 -12.86 -11.00
CA THR A 63 6.31 -13.31 -10.17
C THR A 63 5.72 -12.12 -9.43
N ILE A 64 4.46 -11.79 -9.72
CA ILE A 64 3.71 -10.73 -9.02
C ILE A 64 2.84 -11.30 -7.93
N VAL A 65 2.65 -10.51 -6.87
CA VAL A 65 1.69 -10.81 -5.81
C VAL A 65 0.78 -9.62 -5.57
N PRO A 66 -0.48 -9.83 -5.19
CA PRO A 66 -1.24 -8.77 -4.56
C PRO A 66 -0.55 -8.37 -3.26
N VAL A 67 -0.30 -7.06 -3.12
CA VAL A 67 0.39 -6.51 -1.94
C VAL A 67 -0.59 -5.88 -0.95
N PHE A 68 -1.89 -6.07 -1.16
CA PHE A 68 -2.97 -5.57 -0.32
C PHE A 68 -2.79 -4.07 -0.02
N SER A 69 -2.80 -3.71 1.26
CA SER A 69 -2.72 -2.32 1.69
C SER A 69 -1.37 -1.65 1.47
N THR A 70 -0.30 -2.39 1.18
CA THR A 70 0.97 -1.78 0.70
C THR A 70 0.74 -0.90 -0.52
N GLY A 71 -0.25 -1.25 -1.37
CA GLY A 71 -0.65 -0.44 -2.53
C GLY A 71 -1.18 0.96 -2.19
N LYS A 72 -1.54 1.25 -0.93
CA LYS A 72 -1.94 2.60 -0.51
C LYS A 72 -0.79 3.59 -0.61
N ALA A 73 0.44 3.19 -0.33
CA ALA A 73 1.62 4.04 -0.53
C ALA A 73 1.80 4.41 -2.02
N ILE A 74 1.49 3.47 -2.92
CA ILE A 74 1.55 3.73 -4.37
C ILE A 74 0.40 4.63 -4.82
N THR A 75 -0.80 4.43 -4.27
CA THR A 75 -1.92 5.35 -4.47
C THR A 75 -1.57 6.76 -3.96
N ALA A 76 -0.91 6.87 -2.81
CA ALA A 76 -0.44 8.13 -2.26
C ALA A 76 0.58 8.82 -3.19
N LEU A 77 1.48 8.07 -3.82
CA LEU A 77 2.39 8.59 -4.84
C LEU A 77 1.65 9.16 -6.06
N VAL A 78 0.60 8.47 -6.54
CA VAL A 78 -0.25 8.98 -7.63
C VAL A 78 -0.95 10.28 -7.21
N MET A 79 -1.47 10.36 -5.98
CA MET A 79 -2.06 11.59 -5.46
C MET A 79 -1.04 12.72 -5.30
N ALA A 80 0.18 12.41 -4.85
CA ALA A 80 1.27 13.38 -4.76
C ALA A 80 1.65 13.92 -6.15
N TRP A 81 1.67 13.07 -7.18
CA TRP A 81 1.86 13.51 -8.56
C TRP A 81 0.76 14.49 -9.02
N LEU A 82 -0.51 14.18 -8.75
CA LEU A 82 -1.63 15.09 -9.07
C LEU A 82 -1.51 16.44 -8.34
N VAL A 83 -1.10 16.42 -7.07
CA VAL A 83 -0.85 17.65 -6.29
C VAL A 83 0.30 18.46 -6.89
N ASP A 84 1.38 17.80 -7.27
CA ASP A 84 2.55 18.43 -7.87
C ASP A 84 2.24 19.09 -9.21
N ARG A 85 1.36 18.48 -10.01
CA ARG A 85 0.85 19.03 -11.26
C ARG A 85 -0.19 20.15 -11.06
N GLY A 86 -0.46 20.55 -9.81
CA GLY A 86 -1.42 21.61 -9.49
C GLY A 86 -2.88 21.24 -9.77
N ARG A 87 -3.21 19.94 -9.86
CA ARG A 87 -4.58 19.47 -10.15
C ARG A 87 -5.50 19.57 -8.93
N ILE A 88 -4.93 19.47 -7.74
CA ILE A 88 -5.60 19.62 -6.45
C ILE A 88 -4.55 19.97 -5.38
N ALA A 89 -4.93 20.61 -4.29
CA ALA A 89 -4.03 20.81 -3.14
C ALA A 89 -4.42 19.89 -1.98
N TYR A 90 -3.45 19.54 -1.13
CA TYR A 90 -3.73 18.72 0.06
C TYR A 90 -4.76 19.34 1.01
N HIS A 91 -4.85 20.68 1.06
CA HIS A 91 -5.83 21.41 1.88
C HIS A 91 -7.17 21.64 1.18
N THR A 92 -7.32 21.24 -0.09
CA THR A 92 -8.60 21.36 -0.82
C THR A 92 -9.64 20.44 -0.17
N PRO A 93 -10.79 20.97 0.27
CA PRO A 93 -11.95 20.16 0.62
C PRO A 93 -12.36 19.27 -0.56
N ILE A 94 -12.54 17.97 -0.33
CA ILE A 94 -12.91 17.02 -1.39
C ILE A 94 -14.24 17.41 -2.04
N ALA A 95 -15.14 18.02 -1.28
CA ALA A 95 -16.43 18.49 -1.77
C ALA A 95 -16.33 19.54 -2.90
N GLU A 96 -15.19 20.24 -3.04
CA GLU A 96 -14.99 21.20 -4.15
C GLU A 96 -14.90 20.51 -5.52
N VAL A 97 -14.43 19.26 -5.56
CA VAL A 97 -14.34 18.47 -6.80
C VAL A 97 -15.38 17.36 -6.85
N TRP A 98 -15.85 16.89 -5.70
CA TRP A 98 -16.85 15.86 -5.54
C TRP A 98 -17.95 16.31 -4.56
N GLU A 99 -18.89 17.12 -5.04
CA GLU A 99 -19.94 17.75 -4.23
C GLU A 99 -20.67 16.79 -3.30
N ASP A 100 -21.09 15.61 -3.81
CA ASP A 100 -21.78 14.58 -3.02
C ASP A 100 -20.98 14.08 -1.83
N PHE A 101 -19.65 14.13 -1.88
CA PHE A 101 -18.82 13.78 -0.72
C PHE A 101 -19.11 14.68 0.48
N GLY A 102 -19.62 15.90 0.27
CA GLY A 102 -19.95 16.84 1.35
C GLY A 102 -21.17 16.46 2.20
N GLN A 103 -21.94 15.44 1.82
CA GLN A 103 -23.11 14.95 2.56
C GLN A 103 -22.74 14.55 4.01
N HIS A 104 -23.72 14.63 4.91
CA HIS A 104 -23.57 14.24 6.32
C HIS A 104 -22.39 14.94 7.05
N GLY A 105 -22.19 16.24 6.78
CA GLY A 105 -21.18 17.05 7.48
C GLY A 105 -19.74 16.92 6.95
N LYS A 106 -19.51 16.14 5.90
CA LYS A 106 -18.17 15.91 5.32
C LYS A 106 -17.66 17.06 4.42
N GLY A 107 -18.41 18.15 4.28
CA GLY A 107 -18.09 19.25 3.36
C GLY A 107 -16.72 19.92 3.59
N GLY A 108 -16.22 19.90 4.83
CA GLY A 108 -14.90 20.45 5.18
C GLY A 108 -13.74 19.47 5.10
N VAL A 109 -13.98 18.19 4.77
CA VAL A 109 -12.93 17.16 4.77
C VAL A 109 -11.96 17.41 3.62
N THR A 110 -10.70 17.69 3.97
CA THR A 110 -9.64 17.95 3.00
C THR A 110 -9.08 16.66 2.39
N LEU A 111 -8.39 16.79 1.25
CA LEU A 111 -7.65 15.68 0.65
C LEU A 111 -6.65 15.07 1.66
N ALA A 112 -5.92 15.89 2.41
CA ALA A 112 -4.98 15.43 3.43
C ALA A 112 -5.68 14.62 4.53
N GLN A 113 -6.82 15.11 5.04
CA GLN A 113 -7.62 14.39 6.05
C GLN A 113 -8.13 13.05 5.54
N ALA A 114 -8.62 12.98 4.30
CA ALA A 114 -9.07 11.71 3.74
C ALA A 114 -7.92 10.71 3.54
N LEU A 115 -6.79 11.16 2.99
CA LEU A 115 -5.61 10.32 2.78
C LEU A 115 -4.92 9.92 4.09
N SER A 116 -5.17 10.61 5.20
CA SER A 116 -4.69 10.26 6.54
C SER A 116 -5.77 9.61 7.42
N HIS A 117 -6.82 9.06 6.80
CA HIS A 117 -7.88 8.28 7.46
C HIS A 117 -8.73 9.04 8.48
N GLN A 118 -8.91 10.34 8.29
CA GLN A 118 -9.67 11.20 9.21
C GLN A 118 -11.10 11.51 8.74
N ALA A 119 -11.52 10.99 7.58
CA ALA A 119 -12.84 11.29 7.00
C ALA A 119 -14.03 10.63 7.74
N GLY A 120 -13.78 9.70 8.67
CA GLY A 120 -14.84 8.99 9.39
C GLY A 120 -15.53 7.86 8.62
N VAL A 121 -15.02 7.45 7.46
CA VAL A 121 -15.68 6.50 6.54
C VAL A 121 -14.88 5.20 6.35
N PRO A 122 -14.54 4.46 7.43
CA PRO A 122 -13.67 3.29 7.30
C PRO A 122 -14.34 2.11 6.58
N GLY A 123 -15.67 2.12 6.47
CA GLY A 123 -16.47 1.12 5.76
C GLY A 123 -17.92 1.56 5.65
N ILE A 124 -18.75 0.74 4.97
CA ILE A 124 -20.18 1.01 4.77
C ILE A 124 -21.00 0.31 5.87
N THR A 125 -21.80 1.07 6.61
CA THR A 125 -22.62 0.54 7.72
C THR A 125 -23.94 -0.07 7.25
N SER A 126 -24.52 0.51 6.20
CA SER A 126 -25.75 0.02 5.56
C SER A 126 -25.51 -1.28 4.80
N GLU A 127 -26.56 -2.08 4.67
CA GLU A 127 -26.50 -3.34 3.93
C GLU A 127 -26.24 -3.09 2.45
N MET A 128 -25.34 -3.91 1.88
CA MET A 128 -25.00 -3.88 0.46
C MET A 128 -24.55 -5.26 -0.03
N ASP A 129 -24.61 -5.46 -1.34
CA ASP A 129 -24.02 -6.65 -1.96
C ASP A 129 -22.48 -6.52 -1.92
N PRO A 130 -21.73 -7.51 -1.42
CA PRO A 130 -20.27 -7.53 -1.54
C PRO A 130 -19.73 -7.41 -2.98
N ALA A 131 -20.56 -7.65 -4.00
CA ALA A 131 -20.22 -7.43 -5.40
C ALA A 131 -20.24 -5.95 -5.81
N ASP A 132 -20.82 -5.06 -5.00
CA ASP A 132 -20.86 -3.60 -5.26
C ASP A 132 -19.45 -3.01 -5.29
N TRP A 133 -18.48 -3.60 -4.61
CA TRP A 133 -17.06 -3.18 -4.67
C TRP A 133 -16.47 -3.16 -6.10
N PHE A 134 -17.09 -3.89 -7.03
CA PHE A 134 -16.69 -3.94 -8.44
C PHE A 134 -17.41 -2.90 -9.31
N ASP A 135 -18.32 -2.13 -8.72
CA ASP A 135 -19.06 -1.05 -9.36
C ASP A 135 -18.63 0.29 -8.74
N ARG A 136 -17.82 1.02 -9.50
CA ARG A 136 -17.19 2.26 -9.07
C ARG A 136 -18.21 3.34 -8.69
N GLU A 137 -19.20 3.57 -9.55
CA GLU A 137 -20.22 4.59 -9.30
C GLU A 137 -21.07 4.28 -8.07
N THR A 138 -21.39 3.00 -7.88
CA THR A 138 -22.12 2.51 -6.71
C THR A 138 -21.32 2.75 -5.44
N MET A 139 -20.04 2.38 -5.43
CA MET A 139 -19.18 2.61 -4.26
C MET A 139 -18.96 4.08 -3.94
N GLU A 140 -18.82 4.93 -4.95
CA GLU A 140 -18.75 6.38 -4.75
C GLU A 140 -20.02 6.90 -4.06
N LYS A 141 -21.21 6.57 -4.59
CA LYS A 141 -22.49 6.99 -3.98
C LYS A 141 -22.61 6.51 -2.54
N ARG A 142 -22.20 5.27 -2.27
CA ARG A 142 -22.23 4.70 -0.90
C ARG A 142 -21.24 5.40 0.03
N VAL A 143 -20.03 5.71 -0.42
CA VAL A 143 -19.03 6.45 0.38
C VAL A 143 -19.48 7.89 0.65
N ALA A 144 -20.05 8.57 -0.34
CA ALA A 144 -20.62 9.90 -0.19
C ALA A 144 -21.78 9.93 0.82
N ALA A 145 -22.69 8.96 0.73
CA ALA A 145 -23.85 8.85 1.63
C ALA A 145 -23.54 8.26 3.02
N GLN A 146 -22.33 7.71 3.24
CA GLN A 146 -21.96 7.19 4.55
C GLN A 146 -21.75 8.35 5.52
N GLU A 147 -22.53 8.37 6.60
CA GLU A 147 -22.32 9.28 7.73
C GLU A 147 -20.98 8.94 8.41
N PRO A 148 -20.13 9.94 8.72
CA PRO A 148 -18.91 9.73 9.48
C PRO A 148 -19.18 9.03 10.82
N LEU A 149 -18.38 8.00 11.13
CA LEU A 149 -18.49 7.27 12.42
C LEU A 149 -17.82 8.02 13.59
N TRP A 150 -17.19 9.14 13.30
CA TRP A 150 -16.67 10.14 14.25
C TRP A 150 -16.55 11.48 13.52
N GLU A 151 -16.38 12.56 14.27
CA GLU A 151 -16.20 13.90 13.70
C GLU A 151 -14.94 13.93 12.80
N PRO A 152 -15.06 14.30 11.50
CA PRO A 152 -13.92 14.30 10.62
C PRO A 152 -12.80 15.24 11.09
N GLY A 153 -11.55 14.76 11.02
CA GLY A 153 -10.39 15.50 11.52
C GLY A 153 -10.06 15.25 13.00
N GLU A 154 -10.93 14.60 13.78
CA GLU A 154 -10.61 14.22 15.17
C GLU A 154 -9.78 12.94 15.27
N GLY A 155 -8.70 12.85 14.50
CA GLY A 155 -7.80 11.70 14.47
C GLY A 155 -8.23 10.58 13.50
N SER A 156 -7.45 9.50 13.50
CA SER A 156 -7.58 8.45 12.47
C SER A 156 -8.53 7.31 12.86
N GLY A 157 -9.07 6.69 11.82
CA GLY A 157 -9.59 5.33 11.86
C GLY A 157 -9.39 4.70 10.50
N TYR A 158 -8.46 3.75 10.40
CA TYR A 158 -8.00 3.18 9.14
C TYR A 158 -9.13 2.79 8.17
N HIS A 159 -9.02 3.24 6.93
CA HIS A 159 -9.98 2.98 5.85
C HIS A 159 -9.41 1.86 4.95
N PRO A 160 -9.69 0.57 5.22
CA PRO A 160 -9.05 -0.54 4.51
C PRO A 160 -9.32 -0.54 3.01
N ILE A 161 -10.52 -0.18 2.57
CA ILE A 161 -10.91 -0.23 1.14
C ILE A 161 -11.46 1.12 0.67
N THR A 162 -12.27 1.80 1.48
CA THR A 162 -12.86 3.10 1.13
C THR A 162 -11.80 4.18 0.87
N PHE A 163 -10.58 4.06 1.42
CA PHE A 163 -9.44 4.90 1.04
C PHE A 163 -9.23 4.94 -0.48
N GLY A 164 -9.26 3.77 -1.13
CA GLY A 164 -9.01 3.64 -2.56
C GLY A 164 -10.17 4.19 -3.39
N VAL A 165 -11.40 4.06 -2.89
CA VAL A 165 -12.59 4.66 -3.52
C VAL A 165 -12.48 6.18 -3.50
N ILE A 166 -12.14 6.76 -2.34
CA ILE A 166 -12.01 8.22 -2.19
C ILE A 166 -10.86 8.74 -3.08
N ALA A 167 -9.69 8.12 -3.02
CA ALA A 167 -8.54 8.52 -3.82
C ALA A 167 -8.83 8.44 -5.33
N ASP A 168 -9.44 7.35 -5.80
CA ASP A 168 -9.79 7.18 -7.23
C ASP A 168 -10.88 8.15 -7.70
N ALA A 169 -11.90 8.37 -6.87
CA ALA A 169 -12.96 9.33 -7.16
C ALA A 169 -12.40 10.75 -7.33
N VAL A 170 -11.48 11.16 -6.45
CA VAL A 170 -10.78 12.45 -6.57
C VAL A 170 -9.90 12.46 -7.81
N ALA A 171 -9.05 11.45 -8.01
CA ALA A 171 -8.12 11.39 -9.14
C ALA A 171 -8.82 11.58 -10.49
N ARG A 172 -9.92 10.88 -10.74
CA ARG A 172 -10.69 11.01 -11.99
C ARG A 172 -11.38 12.34 -12.20
N ARG A 173 -11.72 13.04 -11.12
CA ARG A 173 -12.36 14.36 -11.21
C ARG A 173 -11.34 15.45 -11.51
N VAL A 174 -10.10 15.26 -11.06
CA VAL A 174 -9.05 16.29 -11.18
C VAL A 174 -8.07 16.02 -12.32
N ASP A 175 -7.90 14.78 -12.78
CA ASP A 175 -7.08 14.45 -13.95
C ASP A 175 -7.74 14.95 -15.25
N GLU A 176 -6.96 15.52 -16.17
CA GLU A 176 -7.49 16.11 -17.42
C GLU A 176 -8.22 15.12 -18.31
N LYS A 177 -7.78 13.86 -18.29
CA LYS A 177 -8.34 12.79 -19.12
C LYS A 177 -9.37 11.97 -18.36
N GLY A 178 -9.64 12.30 -17.10
CA GLY A 178 -10.52 11.54 -16.23
C GLY A 178 -10.00 10.15 -15.90
N ARG A 179 -8.67 9.96 -15.92
CA ARG A 179 -8.03 8.65 -15.68
C ARG A 179 -8.12 8.23 -14.23
N SER A 180 -8.27 6.93 -14.01
CA SER A 180 -8.21 6.30 -12.70
C SER A 180 -6.80 6.34 -12.09
N VAL A 181 -6.70 5.97 -10.81
CA VAL A 181 -5.39 5.78 -10.16
C VAL A 181 -4.56 4.72 -10.91
N GLY A 182 -5.17 3.62 -11.34
CA GLY A 182 -4.49 2.54 -12.07
C GLY A 182 -4.01 2.98 -13.45
N GLU A 183 -4.83 3.74 -14.18
CA GLU A 183 -4.49 4.30 -15.48
C GLU A 183 -3.37 5.34 -15.39
N ILE A 184 -3.40 6.27 -14.42
CA ILE A 184 -2.32 7.24 -14.21
C ILE A 184 -1.02 6.50 -13.86
N LEU A 185 -1.08 5.54 -12.93
CA LEU A 185 0.06 4.71 -12.56
C LEU A 185 0.67 4.04 -13.80
N LYS A 186 -0.15 3.37 -14.61
CA LYS A 186 0.30 2.66 -15.81
C LYS A 186 0.87 3.60 -16.87
N GLU A 187 0.16 4.67 -17.22
CA GLU A 187 0.50 5.50 -18.38
C GLU A 187 1.58 6.55 -18.08
N THR A 188 1.74 6.96 -16.82
CA THR A 188 2.55 8.15 -16.47
C THR A 188 3.69 7.84 -15.51
N ILE A 189 3.51 6.87 -14.61
CA ILE A 189 4.46 6.60 -13.53
C ILE A 189 5.27 5.34 -13.81
N ALA A 190 4.61 4.19 -13.76
CA ALA A 190 5.23 2.88 -13.79
C ALA A 190 5.56 2.41 -15.22
N GLY A 191 4.60 2.47 -16.14
CA GLY A 191 4.76 1.94 -17.51
C GLY A 191 5.91 2.57 -18.30
N PRO A 192 6.04 3.91 -18.37
CA PRO A 192 7.16 4.56 -19.07
C PRO A 192 8.54 4.18 -18.52
N ARG A 193 8.60 3.69 -17.27
CA ARG A 193 9.84 3.32 -16.56
C ARG A 193 10.05 1.80 -16.49
N GLY A 194 9.17 1.00 -17.08
CA GLY A 194 9.23 -0.46 -16.99
C GLY A 194 9.06 -1.00 -15.57
N ILE A 195 8.45 -0.23 -14.67
CA ILE A 195 8.21 -0.67 -13.28
C ILE A 195 7.00 -1.61 -13.27
N ASP A 196 7.21 -2.85 -12.83
CA ASP A 196 6.22 -3.92 -12.84
C ASP A 196 5.28 -3.87 -11.62
N PHE A 197 4.47 -2.81 -11.55
CA PHE A 197 3.41 -2.65 -10.54
C PHE A 197 2.13 -2.14 -11.19
N MET A 198 1.01 -2.78 -10.89
CA MET A 198 -0.29 -2.53 -11.53
C MET A 198 -1.41 -2.48 -10.50
N ILE A 199 -2.38 -1.60 -10.74
CA ILE A 199 -3.70 -1.64 -10.12
C ILE A 199 -4.67 -1.85 -11.30
N GLY A 200 -5.41 -2.96 -11.29
CA GLY A 200 -6.12 -3.45 -12.49
C GLY A 200 -5.20 -4.29 -13.38
N VAL A 201 -4.98 -5.54 -12.98
CA VAL A 201 -4.07 -6.46 -13.69
C VAL A 201 -4.73 -6.97 -14.98
N PRO A 202 -4.08 -6.79 -16.15
CA PRO A 202 -4.56 -7.35 -17.42
C PRO A 202 -4.65 -8.87 -17.36
N GLU A 203 -5.62 -9.46 -18.05
CA GLU A 203 -5.82 -10.92 -18.06
C GLU A 203 -4.56 -11.68 -18.54
N SER A 204 -3.80 -11.10 -19.47
CA SER A 204 -2.53 -11.65 -19.96
C SER A 204 -1.49 -11.87 -18.86
N GLU A 205 -1.58 -11.12 -17.76
CA GLU A 205 -0.63 -11.14 -16.65
C GLU A 205 -1.12 -12.03 -15.49
N HIS A 206 -2.33 -12.60 -15.58
CA HIS A 206 -2.91 -13.37 -14.46
C HIS A 206 -2.15 -14.65 -14.17
N GLU A 207 -1.49 -15.23 -15.18
CA GLU A 207 -0.76 -16.49 -15.02
C GLU A 207 0.43 -16.31 -14.08
N ARG A 208 1.22 -15.24 -14.22
CA ARG A 208 2.40 -15.00 -13.36
C ARG A 208 2.07 -14.50 -11.95
N ALA A 209 0.80 -14.28 -11.62
CA ALA A 209 0.39 -13.96 -10.27
C ALA A 209 0.49 -15.19 -9.35
N ALA A 210 1.20 -15.05 -8.24
CA ALA A 210 1.35 -16.11 -7.25
C ALA A 210 0.04 -16.38 -6.47
N GLU A 211 -0.14 -17.64 -6.06
CA GLU A 211 -1.26 -18.07 -5.22
C GLU A 211 -1.02 -17.67 -3.77
N HIS A 212 -2.05 -17.13 -3.12
CA HIS A 212 -1.97 -16.77 -1.70
C HIS A 212 -2.35 -17.92 -0.76
N VAL A 213 -1.59 -18.06 0.31
CA VAL A 213 -1.94 -18.87 1.48
C VAL A 213 -2.44 -17.93 2.57
N LEU A 214 -3.74 -18.01 2.86
CA LEU A 214 -4.37 -17.27 3.93
C LEU A 214 -3.79 -17.67 5.30
N PRO A 215 -3.77 -16.76 6.30
CA PRO A 215 -3.34 -17.14 7.64
C PRO A 215 -4.35 -18.12 8.26
N PRO A 216 -3.91 -19.00 9.17
CA PRO A 216 -4.77 -20.01 9.79
C PRO A 216 -5.83 -19.40 10.72
N ARG A 217 -5.65 -18.13 11.13
CA ARG A 217 -6.57 -17.39 12.00
C ARG A 217 -6.63 -15.93 11.55
N PRO A 218 -7.74 -15.23 11.86
CA PRO A 218 -7.82 -13.79 11.62
C PRO A 218 -6.86 -13.02 12.52
N PRO A 219 -6.38 -11.84 12.08
CA PRO A 219 -5.58 -10.96 12.92
C PRO A 219 -6.38 -10.48 14.15
N ARG A 220 -5.69 -10.19 15.24
CA ARG A 220 -6.32 -9.61 16.43
C ARG A 220 -6.59 -8.12 16.21
N LEU A 221 -7.86 -7.73 16.21
CA LEU A 221 -8.29 -6.33 16.08
C LEU A 221 -8.40 -5.59 17.42
N GLY A 222 -8.18 -6.26 18.56
CA GLY A 222 -8.44 -5.68 19.89
C GLY A 222 -9.94 -5.55 20.19
N SER A 223 -10.32 -4.60 21.04
CA SER A 223 -11.73 -4.35 21.38
C SER A 223 -12.52 -3.91 20.16
N ILE A 224 -13.65 -4.58 19.90
CA ILE A 224 -14.53 -4.28 18.77
C ILE A 224 -15.32 -3.01 19.05
N ASN A 225 -15.44 -2.16 18.04
CA ASN A 225 -16.27 -0.96 18.02
C ASN A 225 -16.99 -0.88 16.66
N GLU A 226 -17.80 0.17 16.46
CA GLU A 226 -18.54 0.36 15.22
C GLU A 226 -17.62 0.53 13.99
N ALA A 227 -16.55 1.31 14.12
CA ALA A 227 -15.58 1.53 13.05
C ALA A 227 -14.92 0.23 12.57
N LYS A 228 -14.44 -0.61 13.48
CA LYS A 228 -13.88 -1.95 13.19
C LYS A 228 -14.93 -2.87 12.57
N THR A 229 -16.17 -2.76 13.03
CA THR A 229 -17.27 -3.56 12.50
C THR A 229 -17.53 -3.21 11.04
N ALA A 230 -17.65 -1.92 10.71
CA ALA A 230 -17.82 -1.45 9.33
C ALA A 230 -16.61 -1.80 8.44
N ALA A 231 -15.39 -1.62 8.97
CA ALA A 231 -14.15 -1.83 8.25
C ALA A 231 -13.85 -3.31 7.92
N PHE A 232 -14.18 -4.25 8.83
CA PHE A 232 -13.70 -5.63 8.73
C PHE A 232 -14.74 -6.73 8.98
N LEU A 233 -15.85 -6.46 9.67
CA LEU A 233 -16.71 -7.53 10.21
C LEU A 233 -18.09 -7.63 9.57
N LYS A 234 -18.47 -6.70 8.69
CA LYS A 234 -19.71 -6.85 7.91
C LYS A 234 -19.50 -7.92 6.82
N PRO A 235 -20.56 -8.63 6.39
CA PRO A 235 -20.48 -9.56 5.25
C PRO A 235 -19.95 -8.93 3.95
N TRP A 236 -20.03 -7.61 3.84
CA TRP A 236 -19.58 -6.79 2.72
C TRP A 236 -18.36 -5.91 3.04
N SER A 237 -17.65 -6.12 4.15
CA SER A 237 -16.43 -5.34 4.47
C SER A 237 -15.28 -5.57 3.49
N SER A 238 -15.34 -6.62 2.67
CA SER A 238 -14.37 -6.92 1.62
C SER A 238 -15.05 -7.28 0.28
N PRO A 239 -14.37 -7.09 -0.87
CA PRO A 239 -14.90 -7.46 -2.19
C PRO A 239 -15.16 -8.96 -2.25
N GLY A 240 -16.37 -9.35 -2.64
CA GLY A 240 -16.79 -10.74 -2.69
C GLY A 240 -17.45 -11.13 -4.01
N ARG A 241 -17.73 -12.43 -4.18
CA ARG A 241 -18.68 -13.00 -5.16
C ARG A 241 -18.32 -12.95 -6.65
N ARG A 242 -17.16 -12.41 -7.07
CA ARG A 242 -16.74 -12.39 -8.51
C ARG A 242 -15.51 -13.24 -8.87
N GLY A 243 -14.86 -13.87 -7.89
CA GLY A 243 -13.70 -14.74 -8.12
C GLY A 243 -12.37 -14.00 -8.33
N THR A 244 -11.27 -14.76 -8.37
CA THR A 244 -9.90 -14.21 -8.35
C THR A 244 -9.55 -13.39 -9.60
N ALA A 245 -9.94 -13.85 -10.80
CA ALA A 245 -9.62 -13.14 -12.04
C ALA A 245 -10.29 -11.75 -12.07
N ALA A 246 -11.58 -11.66 -11.76
CA ALA A 246 -12.28 -10.39 -11.65
C ALA A 246 -11.67 -9.48 -10.57
N TRP A 247 -11.25 -10.04 -9.43
CA TRP A 247 -10.59 -9.28 -8.37
C TRP A 247 -9.23 -8.72 -8.80
N ARG A 248 -8.44 -9.46 -9.60
CA ARG A 248 -7.16 -8.97 -10.15
C ARG A 248 -7.37 -7.86 -11.17
N SER A 249 -8.34 -8.01 -12.06
CA SER A 249 -8.61 -7.04 -13.13
C SER A 249 -9.36 -5.79 -12.67
N ALA A 250 -10.08 -5.85 -11.55
CA ALA A 250 -10.68 -4.67 -10.94
C ALA A 250 -9.61 -3.65 -10.52
N GLU A 251 -9.99 -2.38 -10.41
CA GLU A 251 -9.13 -1.36 -9.82
C GLU A 251 -9.60 -1.06 -8.39
N LEU A 252 -8.88 -1.61 -7.40
CA LEU A 252 -9.11 -1.37 -5.98
C LEU A 252 -7.82 -0.80 -5.37
N PRO A 253 -7.52 0.50 -5.54
CA PRO A 253 -6.20 1.08 -5.24
C PRO A 253 -5.69 0.85 -3.81
N ALA A 254 -6.61 0.61 -2.88
CA ALA A 254 -6.30 0.32 -1.48
C ALA A 254 -5.99 -1.16 -1.16
N ALA A 255 -6.26 -2.09 -2.07
CA ALA A 255 -6.42 -3.51 -1.71
C ALA A 255 -5.90 -4.53 -2.73
N ASN A 256 -5.77 -4.21 -4.03
CA ASN A 256 -5.46 -5.23 -5.04
C ASN A 256 -4.32 -4.86 -6.00
N GLY A 257 -3.47 -3.89 -5.66
CA GLY A 257 -2.25 -3.65 -6.42
C GLY A 257 -1.38 -4.91 -6.47
N HIS A 258 -0.84 -5.25 -7.65
CA HIS A 258 0.06 -6.38 -7.87
C HIS A 258 1.39 -5.91 -8.41
N GLY A 259 2.47 -6.49 -7.92
CA GLY A 259 3.81 -6.26 -8.47
C GLY A 259 4.87 -7.07 -7.76
N THR A 260 6.12 -6.76 -8.07
CA THR A 260 7.33 -7.33 -7.45
C THR A 260 7.81 -6.46 -6.29
N ALA A 261 8.75 -6.97 -5.47
CA ALA A 261 9.40 -6.13 -4.47
C ALA A 261 10.24 -5.02 -5.13
N GLY A 262 10.98 -5.35 -6.20
CA GLY A 262 11.76 -4.37 -6.96
C GLY A 262 10.89 -3.23 -7.49
N ALA A 263 9.70 -3.53 -8.00
CA ALA A 263 8.77 -2.50 -8.48
C ALA A 263 8.30 -1.57 -7.35
N LEU A 264 7.93 -2.13 -6.20
CA LEU A 264 7.56 -1.33 -5.02
C LEU A 264 8.72 -0.49 -4.48
N ALA A 265 9.91 -1.06 -4.35
CA ALA A 265 11.10 -0.36 -3.85
C ALA A 265 11.44 0.83 -4.76
N ASN A 266 11.37 0.64 -6.08
CA ASN A 266 11.58 1.71 -7.04
C ASN A 266 10.50 2.79 -6.95
N LEU A 267 9.22 2.46 -6.87
CA LEU A 267 8.17 3.48 -6.68
C LEU A 267 8.34 4.26 -5.37
N MET A 268 8.73 3.57 -4.29
CA MET A 268 8.98 4.21 -3.00
C MET A 268 10.22 5.11 -3.01
N SER A 269 11.13 4.98 -3.98
CA SER A 269 12.31 5.85 -4.10
C SER A 269 11.93 7.33 -4.22
N ALA A 270 10.76 7.66 -4.79
CA ALA A 270 10.24 9.03 -4.81
C ALA A 270 10.12 9.65 -3.41
N PHE A 271 9.78 8.86 -2.38
CA PHE A 271 9.73 9.34 -1.00
C PHE A 271 11.12 9.39 -0.35
N ALA A 272 12.04 8.50 -0.75
CA ALA A 272 13.40 8.43 -0.21
C ALA A 272 14.32 9.52 -0.78
N SER A 273 14.17 9.83 -2.07
CA SER A 273 15.06 10.68 -2.85
C SER A 273 14.38 11.99 -3.26
N ARG A 274 13.54 12.55 -2.37
CA ARG A 274 12.91 13.89 -2.54
C ARG A 274 12.19 14.10 -3.88
N GLY A 275 11.55 13.05 -4.39
CA GLY A 275 10.74 13.09 -5.61
C GLY A 275 11.47 12.66 -6.87
N GLU A 276 12.73 12.25 -6.77
CA GLU A 276 13.40 11.50 -7.84
C GLU A 276 12.84 10.07 -7.93
N LEU A 277 12.60 9.60 -9.15
CA LEU A 277 12.14 8.24 -9.43
C LEU A 277 13.05 7.63 -10.48
N MET A 278 13.75 6.54 -10.13
CA MET A 278 14.77 5.91 -10.99
C MET A 278 15.91 6.87 -11.39
N GLY A 279 16.31 7.78 -10.49
CA GLY A 279 17.37 8.76 -10.74
C GLY A 279 16.95 9.97 -11.59
N GLU A 280 15.66 10.13 -11.88
CA GLU A 280 15.12 11.27 -12.62
C GLU A 280 14.20 12.12 -11.74
N ASP A 281 14.32 13.44 -11.82
CA ASP A 281 13.36 14.38 -11.23
C ASP A 281 11.93 14.07 -11.71
N PHE A 282 11.04 13.68 -10.80
CA PHE A 282 9.68 13.28 -11.16
C PHE A 282 8.59 14.10 -10.47
N ILE A 283 8.66 14.24 -9.15
CA ILE A 283 7.76 15.07 -8.32
C ILE A 283 8.62 16.11 -7.60
N SER A 284 8.13 17.34 -7.41
CA SER A 284 8.94 18.34 -6.71
C SER A 284 9.22 17.93 -5.25
N PRO A 285 10.42 18.23 -4.73
CA PRO A 285 10.78 17.95 -3.34
C PRO A 285 9.78 18.50 -2.33
N GLY A 286 9.24 19.70 -2.58
CA GLY A 286 8.26 20.34 -1.71
C GLY A 286 6.94 19.56 -1.61
N THR A 287 6.50 18.93 -2.70
CA THR A 287 5.29 18.09 -2.69
C THR A 287 5.51 16.80 -1.91
N ILE A 288 6.64 16.12 -2.10
CA ILE A 288 6.97 14.92 -1.33
C ILE A 288 7.10 15.22 0.16
N VAL A 289 7.75 16.32 0.55
CA VAL A 289 7.86 16.73 1.95
C VAL A 289 6.48 16.91 2.58
N ARG A 290 5.54 17.59 1.89
CA ARG A 290 4.16 17.74 2.37
C ARG A 290 3.40 16.42 2.42
N ALA A 291 3.65 15.51 1.47
CA ALA A 291 3.01 14.20 1.45
C ALA A 291 3.40 13.34 2.67
N MET A 292 4.62 13.54 3.19
CA MET A 292 5.18 12.82 4.32
C MET A 292 4.97 13.52 5.68
N GLU A 293 4.43 14.75 5.68
CA GLU A 293 4.19 15.53 6.89
C GLU A 293 3.05 14.90 7.71
N GLU A 294 3.26 14.76 9.02
CA GLU A 294 2.28 14.17 9.94
C GLU A 294 0.97 14.98 9.92
N GLN A 295 -0.10 14.34 9.45
CA GLN A 295 -1.46 14.90 9.43
C GLN A 295 -2.25 14.52 10.68
N THR A 296 -1.93 13.38 11.28
CA THR A 296 -2.53 12.91 12.52
C THR A 296 -1.66 11.82 13.14
N SER A 297 -1.72 11.69 14.46
CA SER A 297 -1.15 10.57 15.18
C SER A 297 -1.93 10.20 16.45
N GLY A 298 -1.70 8.99 16.94
CA GLY A 298 -2.30 8.44 18.16
C GLY A 298 -2.97 7.09 17.92
N GLN A 299 -3.75 6.64 18.90
CA GLN A 299 -4.48 5.39 18.82
C GLN A 299 -5.50 5.39 17.67
N ASP A 300 -5.27 4.55 16.66
CA ASP A 300 -6.18 4.40 15.54
C ASP A 300 -7.48 3.71 15.99
N ARG A 301 -8.62 4.20 15.48
CA ARG A 301 -9.95 3.66 15.84
C ARG A 301 -10.23 2.27 15.27
N VAL A 302 -9.53 1.87 14.21
CA VAL A 302 -9.74 0.63 13.45
C VAL A 302 -8.57 -0.33 13.63
N LEU A 303 -7.34 0.12 13.41
CA LEU A 303 -6.15 -0.69 13.65
C LEU A 303 -5.78 -0.63 15.15
N PRO A 304 -5.35 -1.74 15.78
CA PRO A 304 -5.05 -1.78 17.21
C PRO A 304 -3.65 -1.24 17.55
N PHE A 305 -3.25 -0.12 16.93
CA PHE A 305 -1.92 0.46 17.08
C PHE A 305 -2.01 1.97 17.29
N ASP A 306 -1.01 2.52 17.97
CA ASP A 306 -0.70 3.95 17.90
C ASP A 306 0.05 4.20 16.59
N LEU A 307 -0.54 4.99 15.70
CA LEU A 307 -0.05 5.21 14.34
C LEU A 307 0.09 6.70 14.08
N ALA A 308 0.97 7.04 13.15
CA ALA A 308 1.04 8.36 12.55
C ALA A 308 0.92 8.25 11.05
N TYR A 309 0.21 9.19 10.43
CA TYR A 309 -0.07 9.19 9.01
C TYR A 309 0.38 10.51 8.38
N GLY A 310 1.06 10.40 7.24
CA GLY A 310 1.12 11.47 6.24
C GLY A 310 -0.09 11.40 5.31
N CYS A 311 0.03 11.99 4.13
CA CYS A 311 -0.99 11.93 3.08
C CYS A 311 -0.95 10.58 2.35
N GLY A 312 -1.46 9.51 2.98
CA GLY A 312 -1.61 8.17 2.39
C GLY A 312 -0.45 7.20 2.69
N VAL A 313 0.50 7.62 3.51
CA VAL A 313 1.62 6.80 4.01
C VAL A 313 1.62 6.77 5.54
N MET A 314 2.04 5.64 6.11
CA MET A 314 2.32 5.50 7.55
C MET A 314 3.71 6.04 7.85
N ILE A 315 3.86 6.79 8.94
CA ILE A 315 5.14 7.34 9.42
C ILE A 315 5.71 6.42 10.49
N ASN A 316 7.00 6.10 10.39
CA ASN A 316 7.68 5.12 11.23
C ASN A 316 7.69 5.49 12.72
N ARG A 317 7.94 6.77 13.04
CA ARG A 317 8.11 7.29 14.40
C ARG A 317 8.98 6.35 15.25
N ASP A 318 8.48 5.90 16.40
CA ASP A 318 9.19 5.03 17.33
C ASP A 318 8.87 3.54 17.11
N SER A 319 8.10 3.18 16.07
CA SER A 319 7.69 1.78 15.84
C SER A 319 8.85 0.89 15.40
N GLY A 320 9.84 1.46 14.72
CA GLY A 320 10.97 0.71 14.15
C GLY A 320 10.59 -0.24 13.01
N HIS A 321 9.34 -0.22 12.53
CA HIS A 321 8.87 -1.16 11.51
C HIS A 321 9.54 -0.94 10.16
N TYR A 322 9.92 0.30 9.83
CA TYR A 322 10.59 0.67 8.58
C TYR A 322 12.10 0.94 8.75
N GLY A 323 12.68 0.43 9.83
CA GLY A 323 14.08 0.65 10.20
C GLY A 323 14.23 1.73 11.27
N PRO A 324 15.45 2.21 11.51
CA PRO A 324 15.78 3.12 12.61
C PRO A 324 15.35 4.57 12.41
N GLU A 325 15.03 5.01 11.18
CA GLU A 325 14.71 6.42 10.91
C GLU A 325 13.26 6.76 11.30
N PRO A 326 13.02 7.66 12.27
CA PRO A 326 11.66 8.02 12.68
C PRO A 326 10.84 8.68 11.57
N ARG A 327 11.50 9.35 10.62
CA ARG A 327 10.87 10.01 9.47
C ARG A 327 10.63 9.08 8.27
N ALA A 328 11.03 7.81 8.36
CA ALA A 328 10.74 6.87 7.29
C ALA A 328 9.22 6.73 7.12
N VAL A 329 8.78 6.52 5.89
CA VAL A 329 7.37 6.34 5.55
C VAL A 329 7.18 5.04 4.78
N GLY A 330 5.97 4.51 4.81
CA GLY A 330 5.65 3.30 4.08
C GLY A 330 4.21 2.89 4.22
N HIS A 331 3.93 1.63 3.90
CA HIS A 331 2.66 1.01 4.24
C HIS A 331 2.83 -0.51 4.33
N TYR A 332 2.13 -1.15 5.27
CA TYR A 332 2.01 -2.61 5.33
C TYR A 332 0.76 -3.12 4.60
N GLY A 333 0.85 -4.32 4.07
CA GLY A 333 -0.24 -5.07 3.49
C GLY A 333 -0.62 -6.23 4.40
N PHE A 334 -1.91 -6.58 4.39
CA PHE A 334 -2.40 -7.71 5.15
C PHE A 334 -1.61 -8.99 4.83
N GLY A 335 -1.20 -9.67 5.88
CA GLY A 335 -0.40 -10.88 5.77
C GLY A 335 1.09 -10.66 5.96
N GLY A 336 1.61 -9.44 5.78
CA GLY A 336 2.99 -9.08 6.07
C GLY A 336 3.81 -8.41 4.96
N SER A 337 3.24 -8.13 3.78
CA SER A 337 3.97 -7.35 2.77
C SER A 337 4.21 -5.93 3.26
N CYS A 338 5.27 -5.28 2.80
CA CYS A 338 5.51 -3.88 3.10
C CYS A 338 6.34 -3.20 2.01
N ALA A 339 6.20 -1.88 1.91
CA ALA A 339 7.13 -1.03 1.19
C ALA A 339 7.42 0.20 2.04
N PHE A 340 8.67 0.69 1.98
CA PHE A 340 9.12 1.79 2.82
C PHE A 340 10.15 2.67 2.11
N ALA A 341 10.34 3.87 2.65
CA ALA A 341 11.30 4.87 2.21
C ALA A 341 11.85 5.65 3.42
N ASP A 342 13.17 5.72 3.54
CA ASP A 342 13.93 6.56 4.46
C ASP A 342 14.46 7.79 3.69
N PRO A 343 13.89 8.98 3.92
CA PRO A 343 14.29 10.21 3.23
C PRO A 343 15.61 10.81 3.73
N VAL A 344 16.17 10.29 4.83
CA VAL A 344 17.43 10.75 5.41
C VAL A 344 18.62 10.00 4.80
N ARG A 345 18.46 8.70 4.56
CA ARG A 345 19.50 7.84 3.99
C ARG A 345 19.36 7.59 2.49
N GLY A 346 18.28 8.09 1.87
CA GLY A 346 18.00 7.87 0.45
C GLY A 346 17.65 6.42 0.13
N VAL A 347 17.12 5.67 1.10
CA VAL A 347 16.87 4.23 0.97
C VAL A 347 15.39 3.96 0.80
N SER A 348 15.01 3.13 -0.14
CA SER A 348 13.67 2.53 -0.24
C SER A 348 13.76 1.02 -0.35
N GLY A 349 12.70 0.33 0.02
CA GLY A 349 12.69 -1.12 -0.04
C GLY A 349 11.29 -1.70 0.05
N ALA A 350 11.19 -2.98 -0.26
CA ALA A 350 9.95 -3.70 -0.17
C ALA A 350 10.17 -5.19 0.13
N TYR A 351 9.21 -5.76 0.86
CA TYR A 351 9.08 -7.19 1.10
C TYR A 351 7.72 -7.64 0.58
N VAL A 352 7.71 -8.66 -0.28
CA VAL A 352 6.48 -9.28 -0.78
C VAL A 352 6.58 -10.80 -0.67
N MET A 353 5.45 -11.44 -0.44
CA MET A 353 5.36 -12.88 -0.19
C MET A 353 3.95 -13.38 -0.52
N ASN A 354 3.82 -14.70 -0.70
CA ASN A 354 2.53 -15.34 -0.97
C ASN A 354 2.01 -16.19 0.20
N ARG A 355 2.72 -16.22 1.33
CA ARG A 355 2.24 -16.81 2.57
C ARG A 355 1.94 -15.74 3.62
N GLN A 356 0.66 -15.57 3.91
CA GLN A 356 0.20 -14.58 4.86
C GLN A 356 0.35 -15.06 6.32
N ARG A 357 0.54 -14.09 7.20
CA ARG A 357 0.51 -14.23 8.67
C ARG A 357 -0.65 -13.43 9.24
N GLU A 358 -1.02 -13.72 10.48
CA GLU A 358 -2.08 -13.02 11.22
C GLU A 358 -1.64 -11.63 11.72
N VAL A 359 -0.88 -10.91 10.89
CA VAL A 359 -0.25 -9.62 11.21
C VAL A 359 -0.80 -8.50 10.33
N LEU A 360 -0.96 -7.33 10.92
CA LEU A 360 -1.48 -6.12 10.26
C LEU A 360 -0.36 -5.13 9.89
N VAL A 361 0.64 -4.98 10.77
CA VAL A 361 1.85 -4.17 10.60
C VAL A 361 3.01 -4.85 11.33
N GLY A 362 4.26 -4.59 10.93
CA GLY A 362 5.45 -5.08 11.66
C GLY A 362 5.66 -6.59 11.55
N ASP A 363 5.49 -7.17 10.35
CA ASP A 363 5.84 -8.58 10.13
C ASP A 363 7.34 -8.82 10.41
N ALA A 364 7.64 -9.77 11.29
CA ALA A 364 9.00 -10.09 11.70
C ALA A 364 9.92 -10.49 10.54
N ARG A 365 9.38 -11.07 9.45
CA ARG A 365 10.14 -11.46 8.26
C ARG A 365 10.64 -10.24 7.50
N ALA A 366 9.77 -9.26 7.32
CA ALA A 366 10.12 -7.97 6.72
C ALA A 366 11.08 -7.20 7.62
N MET A 367 10.77 -7.07 8.92
CA MET A 367 11.61 -6.32 9.86
C MET A 367 13.04 -6.89 9.96
N ARG A 368 13.19 -8.23 9.93
CA ARG A 368 14.51 -8.88 9.93
C ARG A 368 15.37 -8.48 8.73
N LEU A 369 14.75 -8.39 7.55
CA LEU A 369 15.42 -7.99 6.30
C LEU A 369 15.79 -6.51 6.34
N ILE A 370 14.87 -5.67 6.80
CA ILE A 370 15.10 -4.24 6.98
C ILE A 370 16.25 -4.02 7.97
N GLU A 371 16.22 -4.65 9.14
CA GLU A 371 17.28 -4.55 10.14
C GLU A 371 18.65 -5.00 9.60
N ALA A 372 18.68 -6.10 8.84
CA ALA A 372 19.90 -6.56 8.19
C ALA A 372 20.40 -5.55 7.15
N ALA A 373 19.52 -4.99 6.33
CA ALA A 373 19.86 -3.97 5.34
C ALA A 373 20.47 -2.72 6.00
N TYR A 374 19.86 -2.21 7.07
CA TYR A 374 20.38 -1.03 7.77
C TYR A 374 21.71 -1.25 8.49
N ARG A 375 22.07 -2.49 8.86
CA ARG A 375 23.40 -2.82 9.38
C ARG A 375 24.50 -2.77 8.32
N CYS A 376 24.13 -2.83 7.04
CA CYS A 376 25.06 -2.79 5.91
C CYS A 376 25.27 -1.36 5.37
N LEU A 377 24.50 -0.37 5.83
CA LEU A 377 24.50 1.01 5.33
C LEU A 377 25.58 1.92 5.93
#